data_AF-A0A8T6ZSN3-F1
#
_entry.id   AF-A0A8T6ZSN3-F1
#
_cell.length_a   1.000
_cell.length_b   1.000
_cell.length_c   1.000
_cell.angle_alpha   90.00
_cell.angle_beta   90.00
_cell.angle_gamma   90.00
#
_symmetry.space_group_name_H-M   'P 1'
#
loop_
_entity.id
_entity.type
_entity.pdbx_description
1 polymer ?
#
loop_
_entity_poly.entity_id
_entity_poly.type
_entity_poly.pdbx_seq_one_letter_code
_entity_poly.pdbx_strand_id
1 'polypeptide(L)'
;MIKTLVNNQVVQTAMLITQKGLLNSSTPFLMQTATRGWLLVESITLHEGVLKLAIIEKIEERFSKRIMQLDETPFYVGADVWELNYGTTLMTLNHETLAEHPAMLLWQEWLSSTK
;
A
#
# COMPACT_ATOMS: atom_id res chain seq x y z
N MET A 1 26.56 19.62 24.88
CA MET A 1 25.61 19.83 23.78
C MET A 1 25.61 18.55 22.92
N ILE A 2 24.87 17.52 23.33
CA ILE A 2 24.80 16.23 22.63
C ILE A 2 23.35 15.77 22.69
N LYS A 3 22.52 16.19 21.73
CA LYS A 3 21.12 15.71 21.61
C LYS A 3 20.61 15.56 20.17
N THR A 4 21.48 15.64 19.16
CA THR A 4 21.02 15.70 17.75
C THR A 4 21.44 14.50 16.90
N LEU A 5 22.31 13.60 17.39
CA LEU A 5 22.80 12.46 16.59
C LEU A 5 22.00 11.16 16.77
N VAL A 6 21.33 10.98 17.91
CA VAL A 6 20.57 9.75 18.19
C VAL A 6 19.24 9.70 17.41
N ASN A 7 18.66 10.86 17.10
CA ASN A 7 17.38 10.91 16.37
C ASN A 7 17.49 10.48 14.91
N ASN A 8 18.58 10.83 14.19
CA ASN A 8 18.67 10.51 12.77
C ASN A 8 18.82 9.00 12.49
N GLN A 9 19.57 8.27 13.32
CA GLN A 9 19.75 6.83 13.12
C GLN A 9 18.50 6.02 13.48
N VAL A 10 17.78 6.42 14.53
CA VAL A 10 16.52 5.75 14.93
C VAL A 10 15.44 5.98 13.87
N VAL A 11 15.32 7.20 13.35
CA VAL A 11 14.35 7.54 12.28
C VAL A 11 14.66 6.77 10.99
N GLN A 12 15.93 6.70 10.57
CA GLN A 12 16.33 5.93 9.39
C GLN A 12 16.06 4.43 9.54
N THR A 13 16.29 3.87 10.73
CA THR A 13 16.05 2.45 11.01
C THR A 13 14.56 2.12 11.00
N ALA A 14 13.72 2.96 11.62
CA ALA A 14 12.26 2.81 11.62
C ALA A 14 11.69 2.90 10.19
N MET A 15 12.13 3.89 9.41
CA MET A 15 11.75 4.07 8.01
C MET A 15 12.09 2.83 7.16
N LEU A 16 13.27 2.25 7.37
CA LEU A 16 13.71 1.04 6.67
C LEU A 16 12.88 -0.20 7.06
N ILE A 17 12.52 -0.34 8.34
CA ILE A 17 11.71 -1.46 8.84
C ILE A 17 10.29 -1.37 8.27
N THR A 18 9.72 -0.17 8.26
CA THR A 18 8.39 0.07 7.70
C THR A 18 8.32 -0.20 6.20
N GLN A 19 9.28 0.31 5.43
CA GLN A 19 9.34 0.09 3.99
C GLN A 19 9.62 -1.39 3.66
N LYS A 20 10.52 -2.05 4.40
CA LYS A 20 10.74 -3.50 4.25
C LYS A 20 9.50 -4.31 4.61
N GLY A 21 8.75 -3.91 5.62
CA GLY A 21 7.48 -4.56 5.98
C GLY A 21 6.47 -4.48 4.83
N LEU A 22 6.28 -3.29 4.27
CA LEU A 22 5.35 -3.10 3.15
C LEU A 22 5.78 -3.88 1.90
N LEU A 23 7.05 -3.77 1.50
CA LEU A 23 7.56 -4.42 0.28
C LEU A 23 7.61 -5.96 0.39
N ASN A 24 7.66 -6.52 1.61
CA ASN A 24 7.67 -7.96 1.85
C ASN A 24 6.27 -8.55 2.12
N SER A 25 5.24 -7.71 2.19
CA SER A 25 3.90 -8.16 2.54
C SER A 25 3.14 -8.76 1.36
N SER A 26 2.15 -9.58 1.66
CA SER A 26 1.39 -10.33 0.67
C SER A 26 0.37 -9.45 -0.04
N THR A 27 0.55 -9.30 -1.35
CA THR A 27 -0.43 -8.71 -2.27
C THR A 27 -1.73 -9.54 -2.35
N PRO A 28 -2.86 -8.92 -2.71
CA PRO A 28 -3.03 -7.51 -3.08
C PRO A 28 -3.26 -6.63 -1.85
N PHE A 29 -3.28 -5.31 -2.06
CA PHE A 29 -3.60 -4.32 -1.04
C PHE A 29 -4.88 -3.56 -1.35
N LEU A 30 -5.55 -3.11 -0.30
CA LEU A 30 -6.56 -2.06 -0.34
C LEU A 30 -5.92 -0.73 0.05
N MET A 31 -6.04 0.28 -0.80
CA MET A 31 -5.72 1.65 -0.43
C MET A 31 -7.02 2.41 -0.17
N GLN A 32 -7.28 2.74 1.09
CA GLN A 32 -8.39 3.59 1.49
C GLN A 32 -7.95 5.05 1.45
N THR A 33 -8.60 5.86 0.63
CA THR A 33 -8.28 7.28 0.44
C THR A 33 -8.97 8.17 1.48
N ALA A 34 -8.42 9.35 1.73
CA ALA A 34 -9.01 10.34 2.64
C ALA A 34 -10.46 10.75 2.26
N THR A 35 -10.83 10.67 0.98
CA THR A 35 -12.19 10.98 0.49
C THR A 35 -13.17 9.81 0.65
N ARG A 36 -12.80 8.77 1.41
CA ARG A 36 -13.57 7.53 1.65
C ARG A 36 -13.78 6.66 0.41
N GLY A 37 -13.05 6.94 -0.68
CA GLY A 37 -12.92 6.00 -1.80
C GLY A 37 -11.86 4.94 -1.48
N TRP A 38 -11.82 3.88 -2.27
CA TRP A 38 -10.77 2.86 -2.17
C TRP A 38 -10.22 2.49 -3.54
N LEU A 39 -8.98 2.01 -3.56
CA LEU A 39 -8.28 1.57 -4.75
C LEU A 39 -7.69 0.17 -4.49
N LEU A 40 -7.82 -0.71 -5.47
CA LEU A 40 -7.19 -2.03 -5.43
C LEU A 40 -5.76 -1.89 -5.95
N VAL A 41 -4.80 -2.28 -5.13
CA VAL A 41 -3.37 -2.21 -5.45
C VAL A 41 -2.85 -3.62 -5.61
N GLU A 42 -2.45 -3.98 -6.82
CA GLU A 42 -1.90 -5.30 -7.12
C GLU A 42 -0.50 -5.47 -6.55
N SER A 43 0.36 -4.45 -6.64
CA SER A 43 1.74 -4.54 -6.19
C SER A 43 2.32 -3.19 -5.80
N ILE A 44 3.33 -3.24 -4.94
CA ILE A 44 4.09 -2.07 -4.47
C ILE A 44 5.56 -2.35 -4.74
N THR A 45 6.23 -1.42 -5.43
CA THR A 45 7.64 -1.55 -5.80
C THR A 45 8.40 -0.30 -5.39
N LEU A 46 9.69 -0.44 -5.10
CA LEU A 46 10.59 0.68 -4.81
C LEU A 46 11.55 0.85 -5.98
N HIS A 47 11.51 2.02 -6.62
CA HIS A 47 12.41 2.38 -7.72
C HIS A 47 13.06 3.73 -7.42
N GLU A 48 14.40 3.76 -7.34
CA GLU A 48 15.17 4.98 -7.06
C GLU A 48 14.72 5.72 -5.80
N GLY A 49 14.30 4.99 -4.76
CA GLY A 49 13.83 5.56 -3.50
C GLY A 49 12.38 6.03 -3.52
N VAL A 50 11.65 5.87 -4.63
CA VAL A 50 10.24 6.23 -4.77
C VAL A 50 9.38 4.97 -4.81
N LEU A 51 8.30 4.95 -4.02
CA LEU A 51 7.34 3.87 -4.05
C LEU A 51 6.38 4.03 -5.23
N LYS A 52 6.12 2.93 -5.93
CA LYS A 52 5.22 2.84 -7.08
C LYS A 52 4.18 1.76 -6.84
N LEU A 53 2.92 2.11 -7.00
CA LEU A 53 1.77 1.25 -6.78
C LEU A 53 1.16 0.91 -8.14
N ALA A 54 1.01 -0.39 -8.43
CA ALA A 54 0.21 -0.85 -9.55
C ALA A 54 -1.25 -0.94 -9.10
N ILE A 55 -2.09 -0.04 -9.59
CA ILE A 55 -3.50 0.06 -9.25
C ILE A 55 -4.32 -0.64 -10.33
N ILE A 56 -5.29 -1.44 -9.90
CA ILE A 56 -6.26 -2.11 -10.74
C ILE A 56 -7.59 -1.36 -10.67
N GLU A 57 -8.16 -1.08 -11.83
CA GLU A 57 -9.47 -0.44 -11.98
C GLU A 57 -10.31 -1.24 -12.98
N LYS A 58 -11.62 -1.32 -12.75
CA LYS A 58 -12.57 -1.90 -13.69
C LYS A 58 -13.43 -0.78 -14.28
N ILE A 59 -13.32 -0.58 -15.59
CA ILE A 59 -14.03 0.46 -16.34
C ILE A 59 -14.80 -0.24 -17.46
N GLU A 60 -16.13 -0.13 -17.46
CA GLU A 60 -17.00 -0.71 -18.50
C GLU A 60 -16.67 -2.19 -18.80
N GLU A 61 -16.62 -3.01 -17.75
CA GLU A 61 -16.26 -4.45 -17.80
C GLU A 61 -14.83 -4.79 -18.24
N ARG A 62 -13.97 -3.80 -18.43
CA ARG A 62 -12.55 -4.01 -18.75
C ARG A 62 -11.66 -3.65 -17.58
N PHE A 63 -10.67 -4.49 -17.34
CA PHE A 63 -9.63 -4.18 -16.37
C PHE A 63 -8.56 -3.28 -16.98
N SER A 64 -8.18 -2.29 -16.19
CA SER A 64 -7.14 -1.31 -16.44
C SER A 64 -6.10 -1.41 -15.33
N LYS A 65 -4.83 -1.25 -15.69
CA LYS A 65 -3.73 -1.12 -14.73
C LYS A 65 -3.07 0.23 -14.93
N ARG A 66 -2.93 1.00 -13.84
CA ARG A 66 -2.17 2.25 -13.86
C ARG A 66 -1.15 2.28 -12.73
N ILE A 67 -0.08 3.05 -12.92
CA ILE A 67 0.94 3.24 -11.89
C ILE A 67 0.70 4.57 -11.18
N MET A 68 0.69 4.54 -9.85
CA MET A 68 0.71 5.72 -9.00
C MET A 68 2.05 5.78 -8.28
N GLN A 69 2.66 6.96 -8.23
CA GLN A 69 3.86 7.21 -7.43
C GLN A 69 3.43 7.78 -6.08
N LEU A 70 4.07 7.33 -5.00
CA LEU A 70 3.97 7.98 -3.70
C LEU A 70 5.23 8.80 -3.49
N ASP A 71 5.04 10.10 -3.32
CA ASP A 71 6.10 11.05 -2.96
C ASP A 71 6.38 11.06 -1.45
N GLU A 72 5.89 10.05 -0.75
CA GLU A 72 5.97 9.92 0.70
C GLU A 72 6.31 8.50 1.13
N THR A 73 6.79 8.40 2.36
CA THR A 73 7.08 7.10 2.98
C THR A 73 5.93 6.69 3.89
N PRO A 74 5.29 5.53 3.63
CA PRO A 74 4.30 4.95 4.51
C PRO A 74 4.85 4.76 5.91
N PHE A 75 4.01 4.91 6.93
CA PHE A 75 4.32 4.58 8.32
C PHE A 75 3.56 3.31 8.73
N TYR A 76 4.26 2.38 9.38
CA TYR A 76 3.65 1.12 9.82
C TYR A 76 2.84 1.39 11.08
N VAL A 77 1.57 0.97 11.07
CA VAL A 77 0.65 1.16 12.19
C VAL A 77 0.43 -0.15 12.95
N GLY A 78 0.40 -1.29 12.25
CA GLY A 78 0.22 -2.61 12.84
C GLY A 78 -0.45 -3.59 11.88
N ALA A 79 -0.32 -4.89 12.11
CA ALA A 79 -1.11 -5.96 11.46
C ALA A 79 -1.38 -5.74 9.97
N ASP A 80 -0.34 -5.65 9.13
CA ASP A 80 -0.49 -5.41 7.69
C ASP A 80 -1.21 -4.10 7.30
N VAL A 81 -1.14 -3.09 8.17
CA VAL A 81 -1.67 -1.74 7.94
C VAL A 81 -0.53 -0.72 7.96
N TRP A 82 -0.52 0.11 6.93
CA TRP A 82 0.35 1.26 6.78
C TRP A 82 -0.48 2.50 6.50
N GLU A 83 -0.14 3.60 7.13
CA GLU A 83 -0.74 4.89 6.83
C GLU A 83 0.22 5.74 6.01
N LEU A 84 -0.35 6.66 5.24
CA LEU A 84 0.30 7.71 4.50
C LEU A 84 -0.04 9.05 5.19
N ASN A 85 0.75 10.11 5.00
CA ASN A 85 0.58 11.37 5.72
C ASN A 85 -0.79 12.04 5.50
N TYR A 86 -1.49 11.70 4.42
CA TYR A 86 -2.79 12.26 4.06
C TYR A 86 -3.96 11.29 4.28
N GLY A 87 -4.24 10.92 5.54
CA GLY A 87 -5.48 10.20 5.92
C GLY A 87 -5.81 8.99 5.03
N THR A 88 -4.77 8.38 4.47
CA THR A 88 -4.84 7.34 3.46
C THR A 88 -4.13 6.13 4.02
N THR A 89 -4.76 4.98 3.92
CA THR A 89 -4.30 3.75 4.57
C THR A 89 -4.15 2.66 3.53
N LEU A 90 -3.03 1.95 3.56
CA LEU A 90 -2.76 0.73 2.82
C LEU A 90 -2.93 -0.46 3.77
N MET A 91 -3.72 -1.44 3.35
CA MET A 91 -3.96 -2.68 4.10
C MET A 91 -3.76 -3.86 3.16
N THR A 92 -3.16 -4.97 3.61
CA THR A 92 -3.24 -6.20 2.81
C THR A 92 -4.70 -6.63 2.72
N LEU A 93 -5.14 -7.07 1.55
CA LEU A 93 -6.53 -7.45 1.34
C LEU A 93 -6.88 -8.78 2.04
N ASN A 94 -5.86 -9.55 2.42
CA ASN A 94 -5.99 -10.76 3.24
C ASN A 94 -6.21 -10.46 4.73
N HIS A 95 -6.18 -9.18 5.14
CA HIS A 95 -6.46 -8.78 6.50
C HIS A 95 -7.87 -9.22 6.93
N GLU A 96 -8.01 -9.70 8.17
CA GLU A 96 -9.25 -10.32 8.66
C GLU A 96 -10.48 -9.39 8.58
N THR A 97 -10.27 -8.08 8.74
CA THR A 97 -11.34 -7.08 8.68
C THR A 97 -11.82 -6.77 7.25
N LEU A 98 -11.12 -7.29 6.22
CA LEU A 98 -11.41 -7.01 4.80
C LEU A 98 -11.97 -8.22 4.06
N ALA A 99 -12.24 -9.34 4.75
CA ALA A 99 -12.74 -10.57 4.15
C ALA A 99 -14.00 -10.37 3.27
N GLU A 100 -14.89 -9.45 3.66
CA GLU A 100 -16.13 -9.14 2.95
C GLU A 100 -16.06 -7.86 2.10
N HIS A 101 -14.88 -7.23 2.00
CA HIS A 101 -14.73 -5.96 1.28
C HIS A 101 -14.93 -6.17 -0.23
N PRO A 102 -15.66 -5.29 -0.96
CA PRO A 102 -15.90 -5.44 -2.41
C PRO A 102 -14.64 -5.57 -3.27
N ALA A 103 -13.52 -5.02 -2.80
CA ALA A 103 -12.23 -5.17 -3.46
C ALA A 103 -11.74 -6.63 -3.54
N MET A 104 -12.19 -7.52 -2.63
CA MET A 104 -11.91 -8.96 -2.71
C MET A 104 -12.51 -9.56 -3.97
N LEU A 105 -13.77 -9.25 -4.27
CA LEU A 105 -14.43 -9.72 -5.50
C LEU A 105 -13.72 -9.17 -6.74
N LEU A 106 -13.42 -7.87 -6.73
CA LEU A 106 -12.69 -7.23 -7.83
C LEU A 106 -11.33 -7.90 -8.08
N TRP A 107 -10.61 -8.28 -7.02
CA TRP A 107 -9.35 -8.99 -7.14
C TRP A 107 -9.50 -10.39 -7.74
N GLN A 108 -10.51 -11.15 -7.35
CA GLN A 108 -10.78 -12.47 -7.92
C GLN A 108 -11.13 -12.39 -9.41
N GLU A 109 -11.91 -11.38 -9.80
CA GLU A 109 -12.22 -11.12 -11.20
C GLU A 109 -10.96 -10.75 -12.00
N TRP A 110 -10.11 -9.87 -11.46
CA TRP A 110 -8.82 -9.51 -12.07
C TRP A 110 -7.95 -10.75 -12.31
N LEU A 111 -7.73 -11.57 -11.28
CA LEU A 111 -6.94 -12.80 -11.39
C LEU A 111 -7.48 -13.75 -12.46
N SER A 112 -8.80 -13.82 -12.60
CA SER A 112 -9.47 -14.65 -13.61
C SER A 112 -9.30 -14.08 -15.03
N SER A 113 -9.17 -12.76 -15.16
CA SER A 113 -8.97 -12.07 -16.44
C SER A 113 -7.53 -12.15 -16.98
N THR A 114 -6.56 -12.45 -16.11
CA THR A 114 -5.12 -12.53 -16.46
C THR A 114 -4.61 -13.93 -16.79
N LYS A 115 -5.47 -14.95 -16.73
CA LYS A 115 -5.16 -16.35 -17.08
C LYS A 115 -5.50 -16.63 -18.54
#